data_AF-A0A935JZ68-F1
#
_entry.id   AF-A0A935JZ68-F1
#
_cell.length_a   1.000
_cell.length_b   1.000
_cell.length_c   1.000
_cell.angle_alpha   90.00
_cell.angle_beta   90.00
_cell.angle_gamma   90.00
#
_symmetry.space_group_name_H-M   'P 1'
#
loop_
_entity.id
_entity.type
_entity.pdbx_description
1 polymer ?
#
loop_
_entity_poly.entity_id
_entity_poly.type
_entity_poly.pdbx_seq_one_letter_code
_entity_poly.pdbx_strand_id
1 'polypeptide(L)'
;MSVMQQCVAEGKLAAFDPLAAWEIITKGLMAEQPSRMLVALRDCGALAVFLPEVDALFGTFQAANEDNLVDIGEHQWRVLDQTARCQAALPVRFAALLFNLGKADSPPQHLPTHYPVDRLPRLTHCQPRLLNTRFARLVAAELGTAQRRFHYRLA
;
A
#
# COMPACT_ATOMS: atom_id res chain seq x y z
N MET A 1 23.35 5.09 10.13
CA MET A 1 22.37 4.02 9.89
C MET A 1 21.96 3.43 11.23
N SER A 2 20.66 3.16 11.42
CA SER A 2 20.15 2.45 12.61
C SER A 2 20.43 0.95 12.52
N VAL A 3 20.32 0.23 13.63
CA VAL A 3 20.45 -1.24 13.68
C VAL A 3 19.46 -1.92 12.72
N MET A 4 18.24 -1.40 12.61
CA MET A 4 17.23 -1.95 11.70
C MET A 4 17.64 -1.78 10.24
N GLN A 5 18.11 -0.58 9.85
CA GLN A 5 18.62 -0.32 8.50
C GLN A 5 19.80 -1.23 8.14
N GLN A 6 20.69 -1.46 9.08
CA GLN A 6 21.82 -2.37 8.89
C GLN A 6 21.35 -3.82 8.69
N CYS A 7 20.37 -4.29 9.47
CA CYS A 7 19.80 -5.63 9.27
C CYS A 7 19.18 -5.82 7.88
N VAL A 8 18.52 -4.79 7.35
CA VAL A 8 17.97 -4.82 5.98
C VAL A 8 19.09 -4.84 4.95
N ALA A 9 20.09 -3.98 5.09
CA ALA A 9 21.24 -3.91 4.17
C ALA A 9 22.05 -5.21 4.12
N GLU A 10 22.15 -5.92 5.25
CA GLU A 10 22.79 -7.23 5.36
C GLU A 10 21.92 -8.38 4.81
N GLY A 11 20.72 -8.08 4.28
CA GLY A 11 19.83 -9.07 3.70
C GLY A 11 19.17 -10.01 4.72
N LYS A 12 19.18 -9.67 6.02
CA LYS A 12 18.64 -10.55 7.08
C LYS A 12 17.14 -10.83 6.92
N LEU A 13 16.42 -9.98 6.19
CA LEU A 13 15.01 -10.18 5.89
C LEU A 13 14.75 -11.22 4.80
N ALA A 14 15.75 -11.63 4.02
CA ALA A 14 15.56 -12.59 2.92
C ALA A 14 15.11 -13.98 3.40
N ALA A 15 15.50 -14.36 4.62
CA ALA A 15 15.11 -15.62 5.26
C ALA A 15 13.85 -15.50 6.14
N PHE A 16 13.22 -14.32 6.17
CA PHE A 16 12.06 -14.09 7.03
C PHE A 16 10.84 -14.86 6.52
N ASP A 17 10.17 -15.58 7.43
CA ASP A 17 9.00 -16.37 7.08
C ASP A 17 7.86 -15.48 6.55
N PRO A 18 7.36 -15.71 5.33
CA PRO A 18 6.28 -14.93 4.76
C PRO A 18 4.99 -14.95 5.59
N LEU A 19 4.68 -16.06 6.26
CA LEU A 19 3.47 -16.15 7.09
C LEU A 19 3.63 -15.29 8.35
N ALA A 20 4.77 -15.37 9.03
CA ALA A 20 5.08 -14.47 10.14
C ALA A 20 5.06 -12.99 9.73
N ALA A 21 5.58 -12.65 8.55
CA ALA A 21 5.52 -11.27 8.03
C ALA A 21 4.06 -10.83 7.86
N TRP A 22 3.22 -11.72 7.34
CA TRP A 22 1.79 -11.45 7.16
C TRP A 22 1.07 -11.18 8.47
N GLU A 23 1.33 -11.98 9.50
CA GLU A 23 0.73 -11.77 10.82
C GLU A 23 1.11 -10.39 11.39
N ILE A 24 2.35 -9.96 11.22
CA ILE A 24 2.81 -8.65 11.67
C ILE A 24 2.10 -7.54 10.88
N ILE A 25 2.04 -7.67 9.55
CA ILE A 25 1.40 -6.69 8.67
C ILE A 25 -0.09 -6.56 9.01
N THR A 26 -0.81 -7.68 9.15
CA THR A 26 -2.24 -7.68 9.48
C THR A 26 -2.51 -7.09 10.86
N LYS A 27 -1.67 -7.38 11.87
CA LYS A 27 -1.75 -6.74 13.19
C LYS A 27 -1.56 -5.23 13.09
N GLY A 28 -0.57 -4.75 12.35
CA GLY A 28 -0.35 -3.31 12.17
C GLY A 28 -1.46 -2.62 11.37
N LEU A 29 -2.01 -3.28 10.35
CA LEU A 29 -3.18 -2.78 9.62
C LEU A 29 -4.41 -2.60 10.53
N MET A 30 -4.52 -3.41 11.59
CA MET A 30 -5.61 -3.33 12.56
C MET A 30 -5.36 -2.38 13.73
N ALA A 31 -4.18 -1.75 13.80
CA ALA A 31 -3.88 -0.74 14.81
C ALA A 31 -4.78 0.52 14.67
N GLU A 32 -4.77 1.37 15.70
CA GLU A 32 -5.48 2.66 15.68
C GLU A 32 -4.93 3.61 14.60
N GLN A 33 -3.61 3.56 14.38
CA GLN A 33 -2.93 4.33 13.33
C GLN A 33 -2.01 3.40 12.49
N PRO A 34 -2.55 2.72 11.47
CA PRO A 34 -1.81 1.77 10.65
C PRO A 34 -0.56 2.35 9.97
N SER A 35 -0.60 3.63 9.60
CA SER A 35 0.51 4.30 8.92
C SER A 35 1.83 4.22 9.71
N ARG A 36 1.78 4.22 11.05
CA ARG A 36 2.99 4.19 11.90
C ARG A 36 3.86 2.96 11.67
N MET A 37 3.26 1.79 11.52
CA MET A 37 4.00 0.57 11.21
C MET A 37 4.67 0.69 9.84
N LEU A 38 3.93 1.19 8.85
CA LEU A 38 4.38 1.24 7.47
C LEU A 38 5.48 2.29 7.26
N VAL A 39 5.39 3.43 7.94
CA VAL A 39 6.45 4.43 8.03
C VAL A 39 7.71 3.82 8.65
N ALA A 40 7.59 3.11 9.78
CA ALA A 40 8.76 2.46 10.40
C ALA A 40 9.40 1.40 9.48
N LEU A 41 8.59 0.63 8.75
CA LEU A 41 9.09 -0.32 7.74
C LEU A 41 9.79 0.39 6.59
N ARG A 42 9.27 1.54 6.14
CA ARG A 42 9.86 2.32 5.06
C ARG A 42 11.18 2.99 5.49
N ASP A 43 11.19 3.62 6.66
CA ASP A 43 12.37 4.29 7.22
C ASP A 43 13.55 3.35 7.42
N CYS A 44 13.28 2.07 7.73
CA CYS A 44 14.30 1.05 7.84
C CYS A 44 14.59 0.28 6.54
N GLY A 45 13.87 0.55 5.45
CA GLY A 45 14.02 -0.12 4.15
C GLY A 45 13.34 -1.49 4.06
N ALA A 46 12.70 -1.97 5.12
CA ALA A 46 12.01 -3.25 5.14
C ALA A 46 10.75 -3.26 4.26
N LEU A 47 10.11 -2.10 4.04
CA LEU A 47 8.94 -2.00 3.17
C LEU A 47 9.26 -2.43 1.73
N ALA A 48 10.40 -1.99 1.20
CA ALA A 48 10.87 -2.39 -0.13
C ALA A 48 11.17 -3.90 -0.26
N VAL A 49 11.39 -4.59 0.87
CA VAL A 49 11.60 -6.06 0.87
C VAL A 49 10.28 -6.81 0.94
N PHE A 50 9.36 -6.40 1.81
CA PHE A 50 8.12 -7.14 2.06
C PHE A 50 6.97 -6.75 1.12
N LEU A 51 6.89 -5.49 0.72
CA LEU A 51 5.83 -4.90 -0.09
C LEU A 51 6.42 -3.91 -1.12
N PRO A 52 7.29 -4.36 -2.04
CA PRO A 52 7.97 -3.49 -3.00
C PRO A 52 7.00 -2.65 -3.85
N GLU A 53 5.83 -3.19 -4.17
CA GLU A 53 4.82 -2.49 -4.96
C GLU A 53 4.17 -1.33 -4.18
N VAL A 54 4.11 -1.42 -2.85
CA VAL A 54 3.66 -0.31 -1.99
C VAL A 54 4.77 0.72 -1.84
N ASP A 55 6.02 0.28 -1.70
CA ASP A 55 7.18 1.17 -1.60
C ASP A 55 7.38 2.04 -2.86
N ALA A 56 7.06 1.48 -4.04
CA ALA A 56 7.13 2.17 -5.32
C ALA A 56 6.11 3.31 -5.49
N LEU A 57 5.08 3.41 -4.65
CA LEU A 57 4.08 4.48 -4.74
C LEU A 57 4.65 5.85 -4.37
N PHE A 58 5.70 5.88 -3.56
CA PHE A 58 6.32 7.11 -3.08
C PHE A 58 7.18 7.75 -4.17
N GLY A 59 7.10 9.07 -4.29
CA GLY A 59 7.65 9.82 -5.41
C GLY A 59 6.81 9.75 -6.67
N THR A 60 5.72 8.97 -6.68
CA THR A 60 4.72 9.00 -7.75
C THR A 60 3.64 10.02 -7.40
N PHE A 61 3.40 10.99 -8.28
CA PHE A 61 2.43 12.07 -8.07
C PHE A 61 1.16 11.85 -8.88
N GLN A 62 0.03 12.20 -8.27
CA GLN A 62 -1.27 12.27 -8.93
C GLN A 62 -1.91 13.64 -8.67
N ALA A 63 -2.63 14.15 -9.68
CA ALA A 63 -3.41 15.37 -9.54
C ALA A 63 -4.57 15.13 -8.56
N ALA A 64 -4.66 15.96 -7.54
CA ALA A 64 -5.78 15.99 -6.61
C ALA A 64 -6.86 16.98 -7.04
N ASN A 65 -6.44 18.11 -7.61
CA ASN A 65 -7.26 19.09 -8.30
C ASN A 65 -6.42 19.76 -9.40
N GLU A 66 -6.94 20.81 -10.05
CA GLU A 66 -6.29 21.46 -11.19
C GLU A 66 -4.88 21.99 -10.88
N ASP A 67 -4.63 22.41 -9.63
CA ASP A 67 -3.38 23.08 -9.25
C ASP A 67 -2.50 22.27 -8.28
N ASN A 68 -2.99 21.15 -7.74
CA ASN A 68 -2.32 20.40 -6.68
C ASN A 68 -1.95 18.97 -7.09
N LEU A 69 -0.68 18.64 -6.90
CA LEU A 69 -0.16 17.28 -6.96
C LEU A 69 -0.02 16.67 -5.57
N VAL A 70 -0.38 15.40 -5.44
CA VAL A 70 -0.26 14.65 -4.20
C VAL A 70 0.62 13.42 -4.46
N ASP A 71 1.59 13.21 -3.57
CA ASP A 71 2.35 11.96 -3.53
C ASP A 71 1.43 10.81 -3.14
N ILE A 72 1.38 9.78 -3.99
CA ILE A 72 0.45 8.66 -3.85
C ILE A 72 0.80 7.80 -2.64
N GLY A 73 2.08 7.65 -2.31
CA GLY A 73 2.54 6.95 -1.11
C GLY A 73 2.14 7.68 0.18
N GLU A 74 2.33 8.98 0.25
CA GLU A 74 1.86 9.81 1.37
C GLU A 74 0.34 9.76 1.53
N HIS A 75 -0.39 9.81 0.40
CA HIS A 75 -1.84 9.66 0.41
C HIS A 75 -2.28 8.26 0.88
N GLN A 76 -1.52 7.22 0.53
CA GLN A 76 -1.79 5.85 0.93
C GLN A 76 -1.84 5.69 2.46
N TRP A 77 -0.97 6.38 3.19
CA TRP A 77 -0.97 6.42 4.66
C TRP A 77 -2.23 7.06 5.22
N ARG A 78 -2.64 8.21 4.67
CA ARG A 78 -3.84 8.92 5.12
C ARG A 78 -5.10 8.09 4.92
N VAL A 79 -5.19 7.38 3.78
CA VAL A 79 -6.32 6.49 3.51
C VAL A 79 -6.37 5.34 4.52
N LEU A 80 -5.24 4.70 4.84
CA LEU A 80 -5.20 3.63 5.82
C LEU A 80 -5.61 4.10 7.22
N ASP A 81 -5.08 5.23 7.67
CA ASP A 81 -5.49 5.83 8.95
C ASP A 81 -6.98 6.20 8.96
N GLN A 82 -7.52 6.66 7.82
CA GLN A 82 -8.95 6.91 7.70
C GLN A 82 -9.78 5.63 7.80
N THR A 83 -9.35 4.52 7.20
CA THR A 83 -10.04 3.23 7.38
C THR A 83 -10.04 2.78 8.84
N ALA A 84 -8.98 3.11 9.59
CA ALA A 84 -8.92 2.83 11.02
C ALA A 84 -9.89 3.69 11.84
N ARG A 85 -9.97 4.99 11.55
CA ARG A 85 -10.95 5.90 12.17
C ARG A 85 -12.40 5.49 11.89
N CYS A 86 -12.68 4.94 10.71
CA CYS A 86 -13.97 4.37 10.37
C CYS A 86 -14.23 2.97 10.95
N GLN A 87 -13.31 2.44 11.78
CA GLN A 87 -13.38 1.10 12.35
C GLN A 87 -13.60 -0.01 11.30
N ALA A 88 -13.03 0.17 10.11
CA ALA A 88 -13.20 -0.78 9.02
C ALA A 88 -12.55 -2.13 9.36
N ALA A 89 -13.15 -3.23 8.89
CA ALA A 89 -12.60 -4.57 9.06
C ALA A 89 -11.33 -4.78 8.22
N LEU A 90 -10.51 -5.77 8.61
CA LEU A 90 -9.25 -6.10 7.93
C LEU A 90 -9.36 -6.20 6.39
N PRO A 91 -10.40 -6.82 5.79
CA PRO A 91 -10.51 -6.86 4.33
C PRO A 91 -10.56 -5.49 3.66
N VAL A 92 -11.24 -4.52 4.28
CA VAL A 92 -11.34 -3.15 3.77
C VAL A 92 -10.02 -2.41 3.94
N ARG A 93 -9.36 -2.56 5.09
CA ARG A 93 -8.05 -1.92 5.35
C ARG A 93 -6.97 -2.48 4.43
N PHE A 94 -7.00 -3.78 4.19
CA PHE A 94 -6.11 -4.40 3.24
C PHE A 94 -6.44 -3.99 1.79
N ALA A 95 -7.72 -3.90 1.43
CA ALA A 95 -8.10 -3.35 0.13
C ALA A 95 -7.57 -1.93 -0.06
N ALA A 96 -7.65 -1.11 0.99
CA ALA A 96 -7.03 0.21 1.00
C ALA A 96 -5.52 0.12 0.83
N LEU A 97 -4.78 -0.78 1.49
CA LEU A 97 -3.33 -0.91 1.26
C LEU A 97 -3.00 -1.15 -0.23
N LEU A 98 -3.85 -1.89 -0.94
CA LEU A 98 -3.59 -2.28 -2.33
C LEU A 98 -4.15 -1.32 -3.39
N PHE A 99 -4.93 -0.29 -3.02
CA PHE A 99 -5.75 0.41 -4.01
C PHE A 99 -5.00 1.26 -5.02
N ASN A 100 -3.82 1.72 -4.66
CA ASN A 100 -2.97 2.48 -5.55
C ASN A 100 -1.93 1.62 -6.27
N LEU A 101 -1.88 0.31 -5.99
CA LEU A 101 -0.91 -0.56 -6.63
C LEU A 101 -1.00 -0.45 -8.16
N GLY A 102 0.18 -0.34 -8.74
CA GLY A 102 0.39 -0.20 -10.16
C GLY A 102 0.29 1.20 -10.74
N LYS A 103 -0.04 2.23 -9.94
CA LYS A 103 0.04 3.62 -10.38
C LYS A 103 1.47 4.08 -10.65
N ALA A 104 2.44 3.56 -9.89
CA ALA A 104 3.87 3.84 -10.07
C ALA A 104 4.40 3.44 -11.45
N ASP A 105 3.75 2.48 -12.12
CA ASP A 105 4.15 1.99 -13.45
C ASP A 105 3.39 2.67 -14.60
N SER A 106 2.63 3.72 -14.31
CA SER A 106 1.97 4.50 -15.36
C SER A 106 3.06 5.15 -16.22
N PRO A 107 3.01 5.04 -17.56
CA PRO A 107 3.99 5.68 -18.41
C PRO A 107 4.06 7.18 -18.09
N PRO A 108 5.26 7.80 -17.98
CA PRO A 108 5.40 9.16 -17.48
C PRO A 108 4.55 10.20 -18.23
N GLN A 109 4.37 9.99 -19.55
CA GLN A 109 3.52 10.81 -20.42
C GLN A 109 2.03 10.82 -20.06
N HIS A 110 1.57 9.91 -19.21
CA HIS A 110 0.19 9.86 -18.74
C HIS A 110 0.03 10.38 -17.31
N LEU A 111 1.13 10.66 -16.60
CA LEU A 111 1.07 11.35 -15.32
C LEU A 111 0.81 12.85 -15.55
N PRO A 112 0.02 13.51 -14.67
CA PRO A 112 -0.58 13.01 -13.43
C PRO A 112 -2.01 12.44 -13.61
N THR A 113 -2.44 12.23 -14.86
CA THR A 113 -3.80 11.80 -15.23
C THR A 113 -4.02 10.30 -14.97
N HIS A 114 -5.28 9.91 -14.75
CA HIS A 114 -5.63 8.51 -14.52
C HIS A 114 -5.41 7.64 -15.77
N TYR A 115 -4.33 6.87 -15.79
CA TYR A 115 -4.08 5.84 -16.79
C TYR A 115 -4.68 4.48 -16.34
N PRO A 116 -5.56 3.85 -17.15
CA PRO A 116 -6.11 2.54 -16.80
C PRO A 116 -5.02 1.46 -16.93
N VAL A 117 -4.49 1.03 -15.79
CA VAL A 117 -3.55 -0.10 -15.70
C VAL A 117 -4.32 -1.37 -15.32
N ASP A 118 -4.06 -2.49 -16.01
CA ASP A 118 -4.51 -3.80 -15.53
C ASP A 118 -3.75 -4.17 -14.26
N ARG A 119 -4.47 -4.19 -13.13
CA ARG A 119 -3.89 -4.37 -11.79
C ARG A 119 -3.80 -5.83 -11.37
N LEU A 120 -4.51 -6.72 -12.07
CA LEU A 120 -4.63 -8.14 -11.72
C LEU A 120 -3.28 -8.88 -11.75
N PRO A 121 -2.38 -8.67 -12.74
CA PRO A 121 -1.05 -9.30 -12.77
C PRO A 121 -0.12 -8.91 -11.61
N ARG A 122 -0.40 -7.78 -10.95
CA ARG A 122 0.44 -7.25 -9.86
C ARG A 122 -0.05 -7.70 -8.49
N LEU A 123 -1.37 -7.84 -8.33
CA LEU A 123 -1.95 -8.57 -7.22
C LEU A 123 -1.43 -10.02 -7.18
N THR A 124 -1.14 -10.62 -8.34
CA THR A 124 -0.53 -11.95 -8.42
C THR A 124 0.96 -11.98 -8.08
N HIS A 125 1.72 -10.89 -8.13
CA HIS A 125 3.13 -10.88 -7.65
C HIS A 125 3.21 -10.74 -6.12
N CYS A 126 2.25 -10.01 -5.52
CA CYS A 126 1.97 -10.13 -4.09
C CYS A 126 1.43 -11.52 -3.70
N GLN A 127 1.03 -12.38 -4.67
CA GLN A 127 0.51 -13.73 -4.45
C GLN A 127 1.43 -14.80 -5.06
N PRO A 128 2.33 -15.32 -4.23
CA PRO A 128 1.95 -16.60 -3.61
C PRO A 128 1.82 -16.56 -2.09
N ARG A 129 2.13 -15.44 -1.42
CA ARG A 129 2.47 -15.47 0.02
C ARG A 129 1.38 -15.00 0.98
N LEU A 130 0.39 -14.21 0.56
CA LEU A 130 -0.45 -13.48 1.54
C LEU A 130 -1.97 -13.74 1.49
N LEU A 131 -2.58 -14.23 0.39
CA LEU A 131 -4.05 -14.31 0.32
C LEU A 131 -4.59 -15.37 -0.65
N ASN A 132 -5.74 -15.96 -0.31
CA ASN A 132 -6.53 -16.77 -1.24
C ASN A 132 -7.32 -15.89 -2.24
N THR A 133 -7.69 -16.47 -3.39
CA THR A 133 -8.34 -15.78 -4.52
C THR A 133 -9.68 -15.11 -4.17
N ARG A 134 -10.38 -15.57 -3.10
CA ARG A 134 -11.65 -14.98 -2.67
C ARG A 134 -11.47 -13.62 -2.02
N PHE A 135 -10.40 -13.45 -1.24
CA PHE A 135 -10.12 -12.17 -0.59
C PHE A 135 -9.68 -11.10 -1.58
N ALA A 136 -8.89 -11.47 -2.60
CA ALA A 136 -8.51 -10.56 -3.69
C ALA A 136 -9.73 -10.04 -4.47
N ARG A 137 -10.75 -10.87 -4.69
CA ARG A 137 -12.03 -10.47 -5.33
C ARG A 137 -12.85 -9.54 -4.44
N LEU A 138 -12.92 -9.81 -3.14
CA LEU A 138 -13.60 -8.93 -2.17
C LEU A 138 -12.93 -7.56 -2.11
N VAL A 139 -11.59 -7.54 -2.07
CA VAL A 139 -10.76 -6.34 -2.15
C VAL A 139 -11.06 -5.57 -3.44
N ALA A 140 -11.07 -6.22 -4.61
CA ALA A 140 -11.41 -5.60 -5.89
C ALA A 140 -12.82 -4.98 -5.93
N ALA A 141 -13.81 -5.63 -5.30
CA ALA A 141 -15.16 -5.08 -5.20
C ALA A 141 -15.22 -3.84 -4.28
N GLU A 142 -14.51 -3.86 -3.15
CA GLU A 142 -14.46 -2.73 -2.20
C GLU A 142 -13.61 -1.56 -2.71
N LEU A 143 -12.61 -1.84 -3.56
CA LEU A 143 -11.71 -0.85 -4.15
C LEU A 143 -12.45 0.25 -4.94
N GLY A 144 -13.46 -0.12 -5.74
CA GLY A 144 -14.29 0.84 -6.46
C GLY A 144 -15.14 1.72 -5.53
N THR A 145 -15.52 1.20 -4.36
CA THR A 145 -16.28 1.94 -3.33
C THR A 145 -15.37 2.88 -2.54
N ALA A 146 -14.16 2.43 -2.21
CA ALA A 146 -13.14 3.22 -1.52
C ALA A 146 -12.65 4.41 -2.36
N GLN A 147 -12.43 4.23 -3.67
CA GLN A 147 -12.07 5.32 -4.58
C GLN A 147 -13.11 6.44 -4.58
N ARG A 148 -14.40 6.14 -4.58
CA ARG A 148 -15.43 7.19 -4.53
C ARG A 148 -15.51 7.89 -3.17
N ARG A 149 -15.19 7.18 -2.08
CA ARG A 149 -15.40 7.65 -0.71
C ARG A 149 -14.21 8.41 -0.12
N PHE A 150 -12.98 8.11 -0.56
CA PHE A 150 -11.76 8.63 0.06
C PHE A 150 -10.88 9.49 -0.86
N HIS A 151 -10.99 9.37 -2.19
CA HIS A 151 -10.06 10.00 -3.15
C HIS A 151 -10.17 11.53 -3.19
N TYR A 152 -11.33 12.12 -2.85
CA TYR A 152 -11.55 13.58 -2.90
C TYR A 152 -11.62 14.29 -1.54
N ARG A 153 -11.59 13.58 -0.41
CA ARG A 153 -11.78 14.19 0.93
C ARG A 153 -10.50 14.33 1.76
N LEU A 154 -9.39 13.77 1.30
CA LEU A 154 -8.10 13.71 2.02
C LEU A 154 -6.94 14.33 1.23
N ALA A 155 -7.27 15.08 0.18
CA ALA A 155 -6.34 15.91 -0.58
C ALA A 155 -6.08 17.22 0.16
#